data_AF-A0A5S3YT62-F1
#
_entry.id   AF-A0A5S3YT62-F1
#
_cell.length_a   1.000
_cell.length_b   1.000
_cell.length_c   1.000
_cell.angle_alpha   90.00
_cell.angle_beta   90.00
_cell.angle_gamma   90.00
#
_symmetry.space_group_name_H-M   'P 1'
#
loop_
_entity.id
_entity.type
_entity.pdbx_description
1 polymer ?
#
loop_
_entity_poly.entity_id
_entity_poly.type
_entity_poly.pdbx_seq_one_letter_code
_entity_poly.pdbx_strand_id
1 'polypeptide(L)'
;MKWLLVIVSLLMSATTIAVDKWRGLLEIQPGVYLTLGFNVDVNANAVTLDSPNQGAFGKVPTEFSVSKTHLSFKDKQLQAEFTGEVKGNKLVGTFTQGRAMPVTLQRLSEQDLTQLKYEGAYTGELDINGKLLPLVVQVAVIHGGFYTSLDSPAQQSYGIPMTKFAINNDEMTFKSKMISASFSGKFSEQGYKGKFVQGFEMPLTLKKKQL
;
A
#
# COMPACT_ATOMS: atom_id res chain seq x y z
N MET A 1 42.96 38.82 -33.47
CA MET A 1 43.00 37.90 -32.30
C MET A 1 41.57 37.63 -31.89
N LYS A 2 41.03 36.43 -32.18
CA LYS A 2 39.67 36.04 -31.80
C LYS A 2 39.77 35.25 -30.48
N TRP A 3 39.12 35.74 -29.43
CA TRP A 3 38.96 35.00 -28.18
C TRP A 3 37.87 33.93 -28.37
N LEU A 4 38.22 32.67 -28.05
CA LEU A 4 37.27 31.56 -27.97
C LEU A 4 36.85 31.43 -26.50
N LEU A 5 35.57 31.68 -26.21
CA LEU A 5 34.99 31.43 -24.89
C LEU A 5 34.47 29.99 -24.88
N VAL A 6 35.08 29.13 -24.06
CA VAL A 6 34.60 27.77 -23.80
C VAL A 6 33.68 27.83 -22.58
N ILE A 7 32.38 27.65 -22.79
CA ILE A 7 31.42 27.47 -21.71
C ILE A 7 31.43 25.98 -21.34
N VAL A 8 32.06 25.65 -20.21
CA VAL A 8 31.92 24.34 -19.58
C VAL A 8 30.59 24.34 -18.82
N SER A 9 29.57 23.71 -19.40
CA SER A 9 28.30 23.48 -18.71
C SER A 9 28.47 22.38 -17.67
N LEU A 10 28.48 22.77 -16.39
CA LEU A 10 28.46 21.84 -15.27
C LEU A 10 27.05 21.25 -15.13
N LEU A 11 26.84 20.03 -15.61
CA LEU A 11 25.65 19.23 -15.32
C LEU A 11 25.70 18.81 -13.84
N MET A 12 25.00 19.53 -12.97
CA MET A 12 24.72 19.04 -11.62
C MET A 12 23.61 18.00 -11.70
N SER A 13 23.99 16.71 -11.62
CA SER A 13 23.04 15.65 -11.33
C SER A 13 22.58 15.80 -9.87
N ALA A 14 21.35 16.28 -9.65
CA ALA A 14 20.72 16.12 -8.36
C ALA A 14 20.45 14.63 -8.16
N THR A 15 21.29 13.94 -7.39
CA THR A 15 20.93 12.62 -6.87
C THR A 15 19.78 12.81 -5.90
N THR A 16 18.55 12.61 -6.36
CA THR A 16 17.45 12.27 -5.46
C THR A 16 17.84 10.97 -4.79
N ILE A 17 18.31 11.05 -3.54
CA ILE A 17 18.63 9.86 -2.76
C ILE A 17 17.30 9.15 -2.50
N ALA A 18 17.20 7.91 -2.98
CA ALA A 18 15.97 7.16 -2.92
C ALA A 18 15.64 6.78 -1.47
N VAL A 19 14.49 7.23 -0.99
CA VAL A 19 13.89 6.72 0.24
C VAL A 19 13.51 5.26 -0.01
N ASP A 20 14.15 4.33 0.70
CA ASP A 20 13.82 2.91 0.61
C ASP A 20 12.40 2.69 1.15
N LYS A 21 11.50 2.17 0.31
CA LYS A 21 10.16 1.77 0.74
C LYS A 21 10.14 0.27 1.01
N TRP A 22 9.96 -0.09 2.27
CA TRP A 22 9.77 -1.47 2.69
C TRP A 22 8.28 -1.73 2.88
N ARG A 23 7.80 -2.90 2.45
CA ARG A 23 6.41 -3.34 2.61
C ARG A 23 6.36 -4.78 3.10
N GLY A 24 5.50 -5.07 4.06
CA GLY A 24 5.27 -6.45 4.54
C GLY A 24 3.86 -6.64 5.06
N LEU A 25 3.41 -7.89 5.07
CA LEU A 25 2.09 -8.27 5.55
C LEU A 25 2.19 -8.77 6.98
N LEU A 26 1.53 -8.07 7.90
CA LEU A 26 1.36 -8.49 9.28
C LEU A 26 0.00 -9.17 9.42
N GLU A 27 0.01 -10.47 9.67
CA GLU A 27 -1.22 -11.23 9.90
C GLU A 27 -1.79 -10.91 11.28
N ILE A 28 -2.94 -10.26 11.31
CA ILE A 28 -3.62 -9.91 12.57
C ILE A 28 -4.62 -11.00 12.98
N GLN A 29 -5.22 -11.66 11.99
CA GLN A 29 -6.11 -12.82 12.11
C GLN A 29 -5.89 -13.74 10.90
N PRO A 30 -6.25 -15.03 10.96
CA PRO A 30 -6.07 -15.96 9.84
C PRO A 30 -6.61 -15.39 8.52
N GLY A 31 -5.71 -15.12 7.58
CA GLY A 31 -6.03 -14.59 6.24
C GLY A 31 -6.38 -13.10 6.18
N VAL A 32 -6.25 -12.34 7.27
CA VAL A 32 -6.47 -10.90 7.34
C VAL A 32 -5.17 -10.21 7.74
N TYR A 33 -4.69 -9.31 6.87
CA TYR A 33 -3.39 -8.67 7.02
C TYR A 33 -3.49 -7.15 7.10
N LEU A 34 -2.61 -6.56 7.89
CA LEU A 34 -2.20 -5.16 7.75
C LEU A 34 -0.98 -5.11 6.84
N THR A 35 -0.96 -4.19 5.89
CA THR A 35 0.24 -3.91 5.10
C THR A 35 1.06 -2.89 5.86
N LEU A 36 2.15 -3.33 6.47
CA LEU A 36 3.12 -2.43 7.09
C LEU A 36 3.99 -1.79 6.01
N GLY A 37 4.22 -0.49 6.10
CA GLY A 37 5.16 0.22 5.26
C GLY A 37 6.18 1.01 6.08
N PHE A 38 7.47 0.77 5.86
CA PHE A 38 8.53 1.57 6.47
C PHE A 38 9.28 2.30 5.37
N ASN A 39 9.19 3.62 5.34
CA ASN A 39 9.97 4.46 4.44
C ASN A 39 11.23 4.89 5.18
N VAL A 40 12.40 4.57 4.63
CA VAL A 40 13.69 4.69 5.32
C VAL A 40 14.66 5.50 4.49
N ASP A 41 15.20 6.57 5.09
CA ASP A 41 16.35 7.31 4.58
C ASP A 41 17.47 7.29 5.63
N VAL A 42 18.48 6.44 5.37
CA VAL A 42 19.62 6.29 6.29
C VAL A 42 20.48 7.55 6.34
N ASN A 43 20.61 8.29 5.24
CA ASN A 43 21.50 9.44 5.15
C ASN A 43 20.88 10.66 5.85
N ALA A 44 19.58 10.84 5.68
CA ALA A 44 18.82 11.86 6.41
C ALA A 44 18.48 11.44 7.85
N ASN A 45 18.83 10.21 8.25
CA ASN A 45 18.43 9.60 9.52
C ASN A 45 16.92 9.77 9.77
N ALA A 46 16.10 9.33 8.82
CA ALA A 46 14.65 9.51 8.82
C ALA A 46 13.90 8.20 8.56
N VAL A 47 12.79 8.02 9.28
CA VAL A 47 11.87 6.89 9.12
C VAL A 47 10.43 7.40 9.18
N THR A 48 9.58 6.93 8.27
CA THR A 48 8.12 7.06 8.41
C THR A 48 7.43 5.72 8.28
N LEU A 49 6.30 5.60 8.98
CA LEU A 49 5.45 4.44 9.04
C LEU A 49 4.18 4.68 8.23
N ASP A 50 3.86 3.72 7.39
CA ASP A 50 2.63 3.65 6.61
C ASP A 50 1.85 2.38 6.99
N SER A 51 0.54 2.45 6.85
CA SER A 51 -0.37 1.31 6.75
C SER A 51 -1.31 1.55 5.56
N PRO A 52 -0.88 1.25 4.32
CA PRO A 52 -1.60 1.70 3.14
C PRO A 52 -3.02 1.16 3.02
N ASN A 53 -3.25 -0.10 3.40
CA ASN A 53 -4.60 -0.69 3.42
C ASN A 53 -5.45 -0.22 4.61
N GLN A 54 -4.96 0.72 5.42
CA GLN A 54 -5.73 1.48 6.41
C GLN A 54 -5.76 2.99 6.12
N GLY A 55 -5.11 3.45 5.05
CA GLY A 55 -5.03 4.87 4.70
C GLY A 55 -4.15 5.71 5.63
N ALA A 56 -3.27 5.11 6.42
CA ALA A 56 -2.34 5.83 7.29
C ALA A 56 -0.96 5.95 6.62
N PHE A 57 -0.40 7.15 6.55
CA PHE A 57 0.88 7.38 5.86
C PHE A 57 1.73 8.41 6.59
N GLY A 58 3.06 8.29 6.47
CA GLY A 58 3.99 9.33 6.85
C GLY A 58 4.17 9.53 8.36
N LYS A 59 3.68 8.61 9.21
CA LYS A 59 3.81 8.75 10.66
C LYS A 59 5.27 8.57 11.06
N VAL A 60 5.87 9.58 11.67
CA VAL A 60 7.19 9.46 12.29
C VAL A 60 7.04 8.72 13.63
N PRO A 61 7.81 7.65 13.90
CA PRO A 61 7.80 7.00 15.20
C PRO A 61 8.40 7.91 16.28
N THR A 62 7.99 7.72 17.53
CA THR A 62 8.48 8.52 18.66
C THR A 62 10.00 8.43 18.82
N GLU A 63 10.55 7.23 18.66
CA GLU A 63 11.98 6.93 18.78
C GLU A 63 12.35 5.94 17.67
N PHE A 64 13.51 6.11 17.03
CA PHE A 64 14.02 5.15 16.06
C PHE A 64 15.54 5.15 15.97
N SER A 65 16.08 4.04 15.48
CA SER A 65 17.48 3.91 15.08
C SER A 65 17.53 3.25 13.71
N VAL A 66 18.28 3.84 12.80
CA VAL A 66 18.38 3.36 11.43
C VAL A 66 19.82 3.33 10.96
N SER A 67 20.16 2.26 10.25
CA SER A 67 21.44 2.06 9.58
C SER A 67 21.24 1.25 8.31
N LYS A 68 22.30 1.01 7.55
CA LYS A 68 22.24 0.14 6.36
C LYS A 68 21.86 -1.32 6.67
N THR A 69 22.07 -1.76 7.91
CA THR A 69 21.88 -3.17 8.31
C THR A 69 20.78 -3.38 9.33
N HIS A 70 20.32 -2.35 10.03
CA HIS A 70 19.34 -2.47 11.11
C HIS A 70 18.33 -1.33 11.07
N LEU A 71 17.09 -1.65 11.45
CA LEU A 71 16.04 -0.69 11.76
C LEU A 71 15.40 -1.09 13.10
N SER A 72 15.25 -0.13 14.00
CA SER A 72 14.38 -0.25 15.16
C SER A 72 13.58 1.01 15.37
N PHE A 73 12.37 0.88 15.93
CA PHE A 73 11.58 2.02 16.37
C PHE A 73 10.67 1.67 17.54
N LYS A 74 10.25 2.71 18.26
CA LYS A 74 9.16 2.69 19.24
C LYS A 74 8.23 3.85 18.96
N ASP A 75 6.93 3.61 19.01
CA ASP A 75 5.92 4.65 18.93
C ASP A 75 4.95 4.56 20.11
N LYS A 76 4.94 5.62 20.93
CA LYS A 76 4.12 5.68 22.14
C LYS A 76 2.63 5.71 21.83
N GLN A 77 2.25 6.34 20.71
CA GLN A 77 0.85 6.54 20.35
C GLN A 77 0.21 5.26 19.81
N LEU A 78 0.96 4.50 19.00
CA LEU A 78 0.56 3.18 18.52
C LEU A 78 0.75 2.07 19.57
N GLN A 79 1.50 2.36 20.64
CA GLN A 79 1.96 1.35 21.61
C GLN A 79 2.67 0.19 20.88
N ALA A 80 3.49 0.54 19.90
CA ALA A 80 4.11 -0.40 18.99
C ALA A 80 5.63 -0.20 18.93
N GLU A 81 6.35 -1.30 18.74
CA GLU A 81 7.79 -1.29 18.52
C GLU A 81 8.18 -2.30 17.43
N PHE A 82 9.32 -2.06 16.80
CA PHE A 82 9.90 -2.96 15.82
C PHE A 82 11.41 -3.04 16.02
N THR A 83 11.98 -4.22 15.80
CA THR A 83 13.42 -4.41 15.62
C THR A 83 13.66 -5.40 14.50
N GLY A 84 14.50 -5.05 13.55
CA GLY A 84 14.81 -5.91 12.42
C GLY A 84 16.17 -5.65 11.78
N GLU A 85 16.62 -6.64 11.03
CA GLU A 85 17.89 -6.69 10.31
C GLU A 85 17.65 -6.76 8.81
N VAL A 86 18.44 -6.00 8.04
CA VAL A 86 18.41 -6.02 6.58
C VAL A 86 19.23 -7.21 6.08
N LYS A 87 18.55 -8.13 5.36
CA LYS A 87 19.13 -9.30 4.69
C LYS A 87 18.85 -9.20 3.19
N GLY A 88 19.75 -8.54 2.47
CA GLY A 88 19.57 -8.24 1.04
C GLY A 88 18.38 -7.30 0.81
N ASN A 89 17.37 -7.77 0.06
CA ASN A 89 16.13 -7.03 -0.20
C ASN A 89 15.02 -7.29 0.85
N LYS A 90 15.35 -7.94 1.96
CA LYS A 90 14.43 -8.24 3.06
C LYS A 90 14.83 -7.49 4.32
N LEU A 91 13.84 -7.02 5.07
CA LEU A 91 13.98 -6.53 6.44
C LEU A 91 13.24 -7.51 7.34
N VAL A 92 14.01 -8.34 8.04
CA VAL A 92 13.50 -9.44 8.86
C VAL A 92 13.50 -8.99 10.32
N GLY A 93 12.35 -9.03 10.98
CA GLY A 93 12.26 -8.55 12.34
C GLY A 93 11.01 -8.99 13.07
N THR A 94 10.79 -8.34 14.21
CA THR A 94 9.63 -8.56 15.07
C THR A 94 8.91 -7.24 15.26
N PHE A 95 7.62 -7.20 14.93
CA PHE A 95 6.72 -6.10 15.26
C PHE A 95 5.96 -6.48 16.53
N THR A 96 5.99 -5.62 17.54
CA THR A 96 5.35 -5.87 18.84
C THR A 96 4.28 -4.81 19.07
N GLN A 97 3.06 -5.26 19.34
CA GLN A 97 1.94 -4.42 19.78
C GLN A 97 1.04 -5.27 20.68
N GLY A 98 1.28 -5.23 22.00
CA GLY A 98 0.69 -6.15 22.99
C GLY A 98 1.20 -7.60 22.90
N ARG A 99 1.54 -8.09 21.70
CA ARG A 99 2.22 -9.36 21.44
C ARG A 99 3.32 -9.18 20.40
N ALA A 100 4.35 -10.02 20.46
CA ALA A 100 5.41 -10.07 19.46
C ALA A 100 4.95 -10.87 18.23
N MET A 101 5.12 -10.30 17.04
CA MET A 101 4.74 -10.91 15.77
C MET A 101 5.95 -10.84 14.82
N PRO A 102 6.51 -11.99 14.40
CA PRO A 102 7.58 -11.99 13.41
C PRO A 102 7.02 -11.48 12.08
N VAL A 103 7.76 -10.61 11.41
CA VAL A 103 7.38 -10.05 10.11
C VAL A 103 8.62 -9.87 9.24
N THR A 104 8.48 -10.17 7.96
CA THR A 104 9.49 -9.85 6.95
C THR A 104 8.90 -8.85 5.98
N LEU A 105 9.52 -7.68 5.90
CA LEU A 105 9.22 -6.69 4.86
C LEU A 105 10.18 -6.90 3.69
N GLN A 106 9.71 -6.62 2.48
CA GLN A 106 10.53 -6.60 1.27
C GLN A 106 10.66 -5.17 0.77
N ARG A 107 11.84 -4.84 0.27
CA ARG A 107 12.08 -3.56 -0.38
C ARG A 107 11.34 -3.53 -1.72
N LEU A 108 10.58 -2.46 -1.96
CA LEU A 108 9.93 -2.24 -3.24
C LEU A 108 10.98 -2.06 -4.35
N SER A 109 10.76 -2.75 -5.47
CA SER A 109 11.53 -2.56 -6.70
C SER A 109 11.09 -1.29 -7.43
N GLU A 110 11.87 -0.84 -8.41
CA GLU A 110 11.47 0.28 -9.27
C GLU A 110 10.11 0.03 -9.94
N GLN A 111 9.85 -1.22 -10.36
CA GLN A 111 8.55 -1.61 -10.92
C GLN A 111 7.43 -1.42 -9.90
N ASP A 112 7.61 -1.86 -8.65
CA ASP A 112 6.62 -1.70 -7.59
C ASP A 112 6.36 -0.21 -7.31
N LEU A 113 7.40 0.63 -7.32
CA LEU A 113 7.26 2.08 -7.11
C LEU A 113 6.35 2.73 -8.18
N THR A 114 6.38 2.27 -9.43
CA THR A 114 5.46 2.76 -10.47
C THR A 114 3.99 2.43 -10.20
N GLN A 115 3.72 1.41 -9.36
CA GLN A 115 2.37 0.99 -9.00
C GLN A 115 1.79 1.80 -7.85
N LEU A 116 2.58 2.60 -7.13
CA LEU A 116 2.10 3.44 -6.02
C LEU A 116 1.00 4.42 -6.43
N LYS A 117 0.92 4.80 -7.71
CA LYS A 117 -0.20 5.60 -8.25
C LYS A 117 -1.56 4.91 -8.10
N TYR A 118 -1.60 3.57 -7.98
CA TYR A 118 -2.81 2.77 -7.74
C TYR A 118 -3.05 2.46 -6.26
N GLU A 119 -2.11 2.78 -5.37
CA GLU A 119 -2.28 2.59 -3.92
C GLU A 119 -3.38 3.55 -3.40
N GLY A 120 -4.28 3.04 -2.54
CA GLY A 120 -5.33 3.81 -1.92
C GLY A 120 -6.65 3.06 -1.75
N ALA A 121 -7.66 3.80 -1.26
CA ALA A 121 -9.02 3.30 -1.09
C ALA A 121 -9.87 3.63 -2.33
N TYR A 122 -10.64 2.66 -2.81
CA TYR A 122 -11.61 2.85 -3.90
C TYR A 122 -13.02 2.59 -3.38
N THR A 123 -13.87 3.61 -3.40
CA THR A 123 -15.21 3.56 -2.83
C THR A 123 -16.27 3.44 -3.91
N GLY A 124 -17.35 2.71 -3.61
CA GLY A 124 -18.52 2.60 -4.46
C GLY A 124 -19.74 2.22 -3.66
N GLU A 125 -20.92 2.50 -4.22
CA GLU A 125 -22.20 2.11 -3.64
C GLU A 125 -22.81 1.04 -4.53
N LEU A 126 -23.02 -0.15 -3.95
CA LEU A 126 -23.67 -1.26 -4.62
C LEU A 126 -25.18 -1.15 -4.38
N ASP A 127 -25.96 -1.05 -5.44
CA ASP A 127 -27.42 -1.02 -5.33
C ASP A 127 -27.97 -2.44 -5.16
N ILE A 128 -28.58 -2.69 -4.00
CA ILE A 128 -29.27 -3.93 -3.67
C ILE A 128 -30.76 -3.62 -3.51
N ASN A 129 -31.51 -3.73 -4.61
CA ASN A 129 -32.96 -3.50 -4.66
C ASN A 129 -33.38 -2.12 -4.11
N GLY A 130 -32.67 -1.06 -4.49
CA GLY A 130 -32.91 0.32 -4.05
C GLY A 130 -32.22 0.68 -2.74
N LYS A 131 -31.52 -0.25 -2.08
CA LYS A 131 -30.69 0.01 -0.91
C LYS A 131 -29.22 0.09 -1.33
N LEU A 132 -28.61 1.25 -1.11
CA LEU A 132 -27.19 1.47 -1.39
C LEU A 132 -26.32 0.87 -0.27
N LEU A 133 -25.47 -0.09 -0.64
CA LEU A 133 -24.49 -0.70 0.23
C LEU A 133 -23.09 -0.11 -0.07
N PRO A 134 -22.47 0.63 0.85
CA PRO A 134 -21.12 1.15 0.64
C PRO A 134 -20.10 0.01 0.67
N LEU A 135 -19.23 0.00 -0.33
CA LEU A 135 -18.09 -0.90 -0.46
C LEU A 135 -16.80 -0.09 -0.59
N VAL A 136 -15.73 -0.60 0.00
CA VAL A 136 -14.38 -0.01 -0.10
C VAL A 136 -13.38 -1.09 -0.49
N VAL A 137 -12.70 -0.90 -1.63
CA VAL A 137 -11.56 -1.72 -2.03
C VAL A 137 -10.30 -1.04 -1.56
N GLN A 138 -9.60 -1.65 -0.61
CA GLN A 138 -8.31 -1.19 -0.12
C GLN A 138 -7.22 -1.79 -1.00
N VAL A 139 -6.36 -0.94 -1.58
CA VAL A 139 -5.25 -1.36 -2.45
C VAL A 139 -3.95 -0.89 -1.83
N ALA A 140 -3.10 -1.83 -1.46
CA ALA A 140 -1.75 -1.58 -0.96
C ALA A 140 -0.71 -2.22 -1.89
N VAL A 141 0.30 -1.46 -2.30
CA VAL A 141 1.41 -2.00 -3.08
C VAL A 141 2.34 -2.79 -2.16
N ILE A 142 2.71 -3.97 -2.61
CA ILE A 142 3.73 -4.82 -1.98
C ILE A 142 4.75 -5.22 -3.04
N HIS A 143 5.83 -5.88 -2.62
CA HIS A 143 6.80 -6.38 -3.57
C HIS A 143 6.17 -7.38 -4.55
N GLY A 144 6.26 -7.10 -5.85
CA GLY A 144 5.74 -7.94 -6.92
C GLY A 144 4.22 -7.84 -7.17
N GLY A 145 3.50 -6.90 -6.54
CA GLY A 145 2.08 -6.74 -6.79
C GLY A 145 1.32 -5.94 -5.73
N PHE A 146 0.14 -6.44 -5.36
CA PHE A 146 -0.77 -5.76 -4.43
C PHE A 146 -1.27 -6.71 -3.35
N TYR A 147 -1.42 -6.18 -2.14
CA TYR A 147 -2.35 -6.73 -1.17
C TYR A 147 -3.64 -5.92 -1.22
N THR A 148 -4.77 -6.60 -1.33
CA THR A 148 -6.06 -5.95 -1.48
C THR A 148 -7.14 -6.61 -0.64
N SER A 149 -7.99 -5.80 -0.03
CA SER A 149 -9.16 -6.24 0.71
C SER A 149 -10.42 -5.49 0.30
N LEU A 150 -11.56 -6.11 0.54
CA LEU A 150 -12.87 -5.49 0.42
C LEU A 150 -13.45 -5.26 1.82
N ASP A 151 -13.94 -4.05 2.04
CA ASP A 151 -14.68 -3.68 3.25
C ASP A 151 -16.13 -3.37 2.86
N SER A 152 -17.05 -3.75 3.74
CA SER A 152 -18.45 -3.32 3.74
C SER A 152 -18.78 -2.70 5.10
N PRO A 153 -18.54 -1.38 5.27
CA PRO A 153 -18.69 -0.71 6.57
C PRO A 153 -20.11 -0.81 7.15
N ALA A 154 -21.13 -0.70 6.29
CA ALA A 154 -22.54 -0.82 6.71
C ALA A 154 -22.92 -2.24 7.18
N GLN A 155 -22.10 -3.24 6.84
CA GLN A 155 -22.23 -4.62 7.31
C GLN A 155 -21.19 -4.98 8.38
N GLN A 156 -20.39 -4.01 8.84
CA GLN A 156 -19.30 -4.20 9.80
C GLN A 156 -18.28 -5.28 9.39
N SER A 157 -18.14 -5.54 8.09
CA SER A 157 -17.19 -6.52 7.56
C SER A 157 -15.99 -5.80 6.96
N TYR A 158 -14.79 -6.04 7.50
CA TYR A 158 -13.55 -5.38 7.09
C TYR A 158 -12.47 -6.41 6.78
N GLY A 159 -11.61 -6.09 5.84
CA GLY A 159 -10.43 -6.89 5.52
C GLY A 159 -10.74 -8.17 4.74
N ILE A 160 -11.87 -8.28 4.04
CA ILE A 160 -12.19 -9.48 3.24
C ILE A 160 -11.11 -9.65 2.18
N PRO A 161 -10.31 -10.73 2.22
CA PRO A 161 -9.17 -10.86 1.33
C PRO A 161 -9.61 -11.14 -0.11
N MET A 162 -8.92 -10.51 -1.06
CA MET A 162 -9.06 -10.83 -2.47
C MET A 162 -8.02 -11.88 -2.87
N THR A 163 -8.48 -12.89 -3.61
CA THR A 163 -7.65 -13.99 -4.14
C THR A 163 -7.07 -13.69 -5.51
N LYS A 164 -7.62 -12.71 -6.22
CA LYS A 164 -7.09 -12.15 -7.46
C LYS A 164 -7.40 -10.66 -7.48
N PHE A 165 -6.45 -9.87 -7.95
CA PHE A 165 -6.60 -8.44 -8.15
C PHE A 165 -5.70 -8.00 -9.31
N ALA A 166 -6.21 -7.12 -10.16
CA ALA A 166 -5.44 -6.42 -11.17
C ALA A 166 -6.03 -5.02 -11.37
N ILE A 167 -5.16 -4.03 -11.58
CA ILE A 167 -5.53 -2.66 -11.87
C ILE A 167 -4.51 -2.06 -12.84
N ASN A 168 -5.00 -1.28 -13.79
CA ASN A 168 -4.18 -0.45 -14.67
C ASN A 168 -4.96 0.82 -15.04
N ASN A 169 -4.50 1.58 -16.04
CA ASN A 169 -5.19 2.83 -16.44
C ASN A 169 -6.54 2.59 -17.14
N ASP A 170 -6.83 1.37 -17.57
CA ASP A 170 -7.97 1.02 -18.41
C ASP A 170 -9.01 0.18 -17.66
N GLU A 171 -8.59 -0.65 -16.70
CA GLU A 171 -9.47 -1.58 -16.00
C GLU A 171 -9.02 -1.95 -14.58
N MET A 172 -10.00 -2.41 -13.80
CA MET A 172 -9.83 -3.03 -12.50
C MET A 172 -10.62 -4.33 -12.46
N THR A 173 -9.98 -5.41 -12.00
CA THR A 173 -10.63 -6.70 -11.75
C THR A 173 -10.26 -7.25 -10.38
N PHE A 174 -11.19 -7.93 -9.72
CA PHE A 174 -10.88 -8.70 -8.52
C PHE A 174 -11.78 -9.91 -8.32
N LYS A 175 -11.31 -10.85 -7.48
CA LYS A 175 -12.10 -12.00 -7.01
C LYS A 175 -11.84 -12.27 -5.54
N SER A 176 -12.89 -12.48 -4.74
CA SER A 176 -12.79 -13.02 -3.39
C SER A 176 -13.49 -14.37 -3.32
N LYS A 177 -12.73 -15.44 -3.05
CA LYS A 177 -13.30 -16.78 -2.83
C LYS A 177 -14.14 -16.85 -1.55
N MET A 178 -13.75 -16.11 -0.51
CA MET A 178 -14.40 -16.15 0.81
C MET A 178 -15.90 -15.82 0.72
N ILE A 179 -16.25 -14.80 -0.07
CA ILE A 179 -17.64 -14.35 -0.24
C ILE A 179 -18.21 -14.70 -1.62
N SER A 180 -17.51 -15.53 -2.40
CA SER A 180 -17.87 -15.88 -3.79
C SER A 180 -18.18 -14.67 -4.66
N ALA A 181 -17.36 -13.62 -4.55
CA ALA A 181 -17.58 -12.36 -5.25
C ALA A 181 -16.50 -12.07 -6.30
N SER A 182 -16.86 -11.31 -7.33
CA SER A 182 -15.93 -10.77 -8.32
C SER A 182 -16.35 -9.42 -8.85
N PHE A 183 -15.41 -8.66 -9.40
CA PHE A 183 -15.68 -7.41 -10.09
C PHE A 183 -14.84 -7.32 -11.36
N SER A 184 -15.42 -6.72 -12.40
CA SER A 184 -14.72 -6.30 -13.61
C SER A 184 -15.26 -4.95 -14.06
N GLY A 185 -14.41 -3.93 -14.12
CA GLY A 185 -14.81 -2.59 -14.52
C GLY A 185 -13.75 -1.90 -15.36
N LYS A 186 -14.21 -1.05 -16.29
CA LYS A 186 -13.37 -0.20 -17.12
C LYS A 186 -13.26 1.19 -16.51
N PHE A 187 -12.09 1.79 -16.63
CA PHE A 187 -11.85 3.15 -16.19
C PHE A 187 -12.67 4.13 -17.04
N SER A 188 -13.19 5.17 -16.39
CA SER A 188 -13.99 6.24 -16.98
C SER A 188 -13.80 7.51 -16.15
N GLU A 189 -14.37 8.64 -16.57
CA GLU A 189 -14.37 9.88 -15.77
C GLU A 189 -14.96 9.71 -14.37
N GLN A 190 -15.88 8.74 -14.21
CA GLN A 190 -16.52 8.42 -12.95
C GLN A 190 -15.77 7.35 -12.14
N GLY A 191 -14.56 6.96 -12.53
CA GLY A 191 -13.82 5.84 -11.93
C GLY A 191 -14.05 4.52 -12.67
N TYR A 192 -13.73 3.40 -12.02
CA TYR A 192 -13.86 2.06 -12.61
C TYR A 192 -15.33 1.63 -12.58
N LYS A 193 -16.01 1.74 -13.71
CA LYS A 193 -17.42 1.37 -13.88
C LYS A 193 -17.52 -0.05 -14.41
N GLY A 194 -18.26 -0.89 -13.71
CA GLY A 194 -18.24 -2.31 -13.98
C GLY A 194 -19.40 -3.08 -13.36
N LYS A 195 -19.21 -4.40 -13.33
CA LYS A 195 -20.15 -5.37 -12.80
C LYS A 195 -19.52 -6.05 -11.59
N PHE A 196 -20.22 -6.00 -10.47
CA PHE A 196 -19.94 -6.80 -9.28
C PHE A 196 -20.85 -8.04 -9.33
N VAL A 197 -20.29 -9.22 -9.11
CA VAL A 197 -21.01 -10.50 -9.16
C VAL A 197 -20.87 -11.20 -7.82
N GLN A 198 -21.99 -11.48 -7.17
CA GLN A 198 -22.08 -12.32 -5.98
C GLN A 198 -23.43 -13.05 -6.01
N GLY A 199 -23.47 -14.22 -6.64
CA GLY A 199 -24.72 -14.93 -6.98
C GLY A 199 -25.50 -14.30 -8.14
N PHE A 200 -25.67 -12.98 -8.14
CA PHE A 200 -26.24 -12.18 -9.22
C PHE A 200 -25.31 -11.03 -9.61
N GLU A 201 -25.53 -10.47 -10.80
CA GLU A 201 -24.77 -9.36 -11.34
C GLU A 201 -25.40 -8.02 -10.95
N MET A 202 -24.59 -7.09 -10.46
CA MET A 202 -24.99 -5.75 -10.05
C MET A 202 -24.02 -4.71 -10.64
N PRO A 203 -24.51 -3.55 -11.10
CA PRO A 203 -23.64 -2.47 -11.50
C PRO A 203 -22.91 -1.90 -10.27
N LEU A 204 -21.62 -1.61 -10.41
CA LEU A 204 -20.82 -0.94 -9.39
C LEU A 204 -19.83 0.01 -10.06
N THR A 205 -19.68 1.21 -9.49
CA THR A 205 -18.63 2.14 -9.90
C THR A 205 -17.72 2.40 -8.70
N LEU A 206 -16.42 2.13 -8.88
CA LEU A 206 -15.38 2.32 -7.87
C LEU A 206 -14.53 3.56 -8.18
N LYS A 207 -14.56 4.54 -7.27
CA LYS A 207 -13.81 5.80 -7.38
C LYS A 207 -12.67 5.81 -6.38
N LYS A 208 -11.48 6.21 -6.82
CA LYS A 208 -10.37 6.41 -5.89
C LYS A 208 -10.74 7.55 -4.93
N LYS A 209 -10.68 7.30 -3.63
CA LYS A 209 -10.86 8.31 -2.60
C LYS A 209 -9.71 9.31 -2.71
N GLN A 210 -10.05 10.60 -2.81
CA GLN A 210 -9.05 11.67 -2.71
C GLN A 210 -8.57 11.73 -1.25
N LEU A 211 -7.25 11.73 -1.06
CA LEU A 211 -6.61 11.89 0.26
C LEU A 211 -6.56 13.35 0.65
#